data_AF-A0A0G1AIM7-F1
#
_entry.id   AF-A0A0G1AIM7-F1
#
_cell.length_a   1.000
_cell.length_b   1.000
_cell.length_c   1.000
_cell.angle_alpha   90.00
_cell.angle_beta   90.00
_cell.angle_gamma   90.00
#
_symmetry.space_group_name_H-M   'P 1'
#
loop_
_entity.id
_entity.type
_entity.pdbx_description
1 polymer ?
#
loop_
_entity_poly.entity_id
_entity_poly.type
_entity_poly.pdbx_seq_one_letter_code
_entity_poly.pdbx_strand_id
1 'polypeptide(L)'
;MKDAGNGSNPGLWKSASPAYLIASADATLSNGVDGYGIQATSTASGSGGTLSFNSKYNQTGNNVGGLTLTNTVLASSTVDVSGREAVVIHKAAVSGVAISGSYSDTITYECTAN
;
A
#
# COMPACT_ATOMS: atom_id res chain seq x y z
N MET A 1 5.18 6.90 4.61
CA MET A 1 4.43 5.68 4.97
C MET A 1 5.38 4.51 5.12
N LYS A 2 5.05 3.52 5.95
CA LYS A 2 5.83 2.27 6.08
C LYS A 2 4.94 1.11 6.49
N ASP A 3 5.37 -0.07 6.12
CA ASP A 3 4.72 -1.34 6.39
C ASP A 3 5.38 -2.09 7.57
N ALA A 4 4.59 -2.78 8.37
CA ALA A 4 5.09 -3.70 9.39
C ALA A 4 5.40 -5.08 8.80
N GLY A 5 4.55 -5.58 7.90
CA GLY A 5 4.67 -6.91 7.33
C GLY A 5 4.83 -8.01 8.39
N ASN A 6 5.80 -8.90 8.17
CA ASN A 6 6.22 -9.88 9.19
C ASN A 6 7.47 -9.45 9.99
N GLY A 7 7.86 -8.18 9.89
CA GLY A 7 9.09 -7.64 10.50
C GLY A 7 10.37 -7.87 9.70
N SER A 8 10.35 -8.72 8.67
CA SER A 8 11.50 -8.93 7.75
C SER A 8 11.15 -8.69 6.28
N ASN A 9 9.89 -8.89 5.90
CA ASN A 9 9.38 -8.64 4.58
C ASN A 9 8.02 -7.94 4.66
N PRO A 10 7.75 -7.00 3.74
CA PRO A 10 6.45 -6.34 3.68
C PRO A 10 5.37 -7.30 3.18
N GLY A 11 4.13 -7.17 3.68
CA GLY A 11 3.04 -8.06 3.25
C GLY A 11 1.95 -8.33 4.28
N LEU A 12 0.91 -9.04 3.84
CA LEU A 12 -0.13 -9.55 4.74
C LEU A 12 0.41 -10.77 5.49
N TRP A 13 0.50 -10.68 6.82
CA TRP A 13 1.15 -11.69 7.65
C TRP A 13 0.16 -12.53 8.45
N LYS A 14 0.27 -13.85 8.32
CA LYS A 14 -0.37 -14.83 9.21
C LYS A 14 0.67 -15.34 10.20
N SER A 15 0.60 -14.84 11.44
CA SER A 15 1.57 -15.17 12.49
C SER A 15 1.34 -16.53 13.16
N ALA A 16 0.11 -17.03 13.20
CA ALA A 16 -0.22 -18.32 13.81
C ALA A 16 0.33 -19.48 12.98
N SER A 17 0.86 -20.52 13.64
CA SER A 17 1.45 -21.70 12.96
C SER A 17 0.41 -22.50 12.15
N PRO A 18 0.72 -22.99 10.93
CA PRO A 18 1.93 -22.66 10.17
C PRO A 18 1.88 -21.22 9.66
N ALA A 19 2.97 -20.48 9.88
CA ALA A 19 3.03 -19.06 9.55
C ALA A 19 3.17 -18.87 8.03
N TYR A 20 2.59 -17.81 7.48
CA TYR A 20 2.58 -17.56 6.04
C TYR A 20 2.52 -16.07 5.72
N LEU A 21 3.24 -15.65 4.69
CA LEU A 21 3.28 -14.27 4.23
C LEU A 21 2.77 -14.21 2.79
N ILE A 22 1.72 -13.43 2.58
CA ILE A 22 1.38 -12.96 1.24
C ILE A 22 2.21 -11.70 1.02
N ALA A 23 3.31 -11.86 0.30
CA ALA A 23 4.31 -10.81 0.14
C ALA A 23 3.74 -9.60 -0.60
N SER A 24 4.18 -8.41 -0.20
CA SER A 24 3.89 -7.21 -0.99
C SER A 24 4.73 -7.18 -2.26
N ALA A 25 4.16 -6.71 -3.37
CA ALA A 25 4.83 -6.72 -4.67
C ALA A 25 4.45 -5.52 -5.55
N ASP A 26 5.40 -5.09 -6.38
CA ASP A 26 5.15 -4.24 -7.54
C ASP A 26 4.68 -5.11 -8.70
N ALA A 27 3.36 -5.26 -8.85
CA ALA A 27 2.81 -6.26 -9.75
C ALA A 27 1.41 -5.93 -10.26
N THR A 28 1.01 -6.63 -11.32
CA THR A 28 -0.41 -6.78 -11.67
C THR A 28 -0.96 -7.99 -10.92
N LEU A 29 -1.91 -7.76 -10.02
CA LEU A 29 -2.52 -8.84 -9.26
C LEU A 29 -3.40 -9.71 -10.15
N SER A 30 -3.23 -11.03 -10.05
CA SER A 30 -3.98 -12.03 -10.79
C SER A 30 -4.53 -13.09 -9.85
N ASN A 31 -5.72 -13.61 -10.17
CA ASN A 31 -6.32 -14.69 -9.39
C ASN A 31 -5.40 -15.92 -9.32
N GLY A 32 -5.32 -16.55 -8.15
CA GLY A 32 -4.51 -17.75 -7.94
C GLY A 32 -3.01 -17.50 -7.72
N VAL A 33 -2.56 -16.25 -7.69
CA VAL A 33 -1.18 -15.88 -7.38
C VAL A 33 -1.18 -14.93 -6.17
N ASP A 34 -0.34 -15.23 -5.17
CA ASP A 34 -0.19 -14.38 -4.01
C ASP A 34 0.36 -13.01 -4.40
N GLY A 35 -0.25 -11.96 -3.88
CA GLY A 35 0.28 -10.61 -4.02
C GLY A 35 -0.51 -9.61 -3.20
N TYR A 36 0.16 -8.56 -2.74
CA TYR A 36 -0.44 -7.49 -1.96
C TYR A 36 0.22 -6.15 -2.26
N GLY A 37 -0.54 -5.08 -2.25
CA GLY A 37 0.00 -3.74 -2.44
C GLY A 37 -1.09 -2.68 -2.41
N ILE A 38 -0.72 -1.47 -2.78
CA ILE A 38 -1.63 -0.33 -2.76
C ILE A 38 -1.70 0.41 -4.09
N GLN A 39 -2.82 1.08 -4.27
CA GLN A 39 -3.03 2.18 -5.21
C GLN A 39 -3.28 3.45 -4.42
N ALA A 40 -2.85 4.59 -4.92
CA ALA A 40 -3.06 5.87 -4.27
C ALA A 40 -3.31 7.00 -5.27
N THR A 41 -4.25 7.88 -4.94
CA THR A 41 -4.63 9.04 -5.77
C THR A 41 -5.19 10.17 -4.90
N SER A 42 -5.42 11.35 -5.49
CA SER A 42 -6.13 12.46 -4.86
C SER A 42 -7.59 12.49 -5.30
N THR A 43 -8.49 12.98 -4.45
CA THR A 43 -9.78 13.49 -4.94
C THR A 43 -9.58 14.86 -5.62
N ALA A 44 -10.57 15.26 -6.42
CA ALA A 44 -10.58 16.57 -7.09
C ALA A 44 -10.95 17.73 -6.13
N SER A 45 -11.33 17.41 -4.89
CA SER A 45 -11.70 18.37 -3.85
C SER A 45 -10.51 19.22 -3.41
N GLY A 46 -10.80 20.32 -2.71
CA GLY A 46 -9.81 21.20 -2.10
C GLY A 46 -9.33 22.35 -2.99
N SER A 47 -8.34 23.09 -2.50
CA SER A 47 -7.75 24.26 -3.16
C SER A 47 -6.24 24.34 -2.90
N GLY A 48 -5.57 25.32 -3.55
CA GLY A 48 -4.11 25.43 -3.53
C GLY A 48 -3.42 24.40 -4.42
N GLY A 49 -2.24 23.92 -4.01
CA GLY A 49 -1.45 22.93 -4.74
C GLY A 49 -2.10 21.57 -4.84
N THR A 50 -1.66 20.75 -5.80
CA THR A 50 -2.07 19.35 -5.94
C THR A 50 -1.14 18.42 -5.17
N LEU A 51 -1.65 17.28 -4.70
CA LEU A 51 -0.81 16.20 -4.20
C LEU A 51 -0.19 15.43 -5.38
N SER A 52 1.13 15.41 -5.47
CA SER A 52 1.88 14.58 -6.40
C SER A 52 2.15 13.22 -5.76
N PHE A 53 1.60 12.16 -6.35
CA PHE A 53 1.77 10.79 -5.84
C PHE A 53 2.99 10.13 -6.46
N ASN A 54 3.69 9.32 -5.66
CA ASN A 54 4.74 8.45 -6.13
C ASN A 54 4.19 7.52 -7.21
N SER A 55 4.83 7.49 -8.39
CA SER A 55 4.38 6.70 -9.55
C SER A 55 4.25 5.21 -9.25
N LYS A 56 5.03 4.70 -8.27
CA LYS A 56 4.90 3.35 -7.75
C LYS A 56 3.47 3.03 -7.28
N TYR A 57 2.82 3.98 -6.61
CA TYR A 57 1.50 3.80 -6.02
C TYR A 57 0.38 4.45 -6.84
N ASN A 58 0.70 5.39 -7.75
CA ASN A 58 -0.27 5.96 -8.69
C ASN A 58 -0.63 4.95 -9.79
N GLN A 59 -1.36 3.92 -9.39
CA GLN A 59 -1.71 2.75 -10.19
C GLN A 59 -3.24 2.63 -10.27
N THR A 60 -3.72 1.85 -11.24
CA THR A 60 -5.16 1.61 -11.46
C THR A 60 -5.43 0.14 -11.80
N GLY A 61 -6.70 -0.25 -11.81
CA GLY A 61 -7.10 -1.62 -12.14
C GLY A 61 -6.57 -2.62 -11.11
N ASN A 62 -5.80 -3.61 -11.57
CA ASN A 62 -5.16 -4.62 -10.71
C ASN A 62 -3.67 -4.36 -10.47
N ASN A 63 -3.12 -3.27 -11.02
CA ASN A 63 -1.74 -2.91 -10.79
C ASN A 63 -1.60 -2.31 -9.40
N VAL A 64 -0.59 -2.72 -8.66
CA VAL A 64 -0.31 -2.23 -7.31
C VAL A 64 1.15 -1.90 -7.16
N GLY A 65 1.43 -0.91 -6.32
CA GLY A 65 2.77 -0.64 -5.81
C GLY A 65 3.03 -1.44 -4.54
N GLY A 66 4.21 -2.04 -4.47
CA GLY A 66 4.69 -2.79 -3.32
C GLY A 66 5.01 -1.89 -2.12
N LEU A 67 4.62 -2.34 -0.94
CA LEU A 67 4.90 -1.71 0.34
C LEU A 67 6.35 -1.97 0.77
N THR A 68 6.84 -1.18 1.72
CA THR A 68 8.23 -1.25 2.21
C THR A 68 8.28 -1.12 3.73
N LEU A 69 9.21 -1.82 4.36
CA LEU A 69 9.42 -1.72 5.82
C LEU A 69 9.99 -0.36 6.25
N THR A 70 10.62 0.35 5.33
CA THR A 70 11.18 1.68 5.54
C THR A 70 10.20 2.77 5.10
N ASN A 71 10.42 3.98 5.61
CA ASN A 71 9.65 5.15 5.24
C ASN A 71 9.80 5.45 3.74
N THR A 72 8.68 5.40 3.01
CA THR A 72 8.56 5.81 1.62
C THR A 72 7.59 6.98 1.50
N VAL A 73 7.92 7.96 0.64
CA VAL A 73 7.02 9.07 0.31
C VAL A 73 5.88 8.55 -0.57
N LEU A 74 4.65 8.67 -0.07
CA LEU A 74 3.44 8.33 -0.81
C LEU A 74 3.02 9.45 -1.75
N ALA A 75 2.91 10.65 -1.19
CA ALA A 75 2.53 11.86 -1.89
C ALA A 75 3.21 13.08 -1.25
N SER A 76 3.38 14.13 -2.03
CA SER A 76 3.92 15.40 -1.57
C SER A 76 3.28 16.58 -2.30
N SER A 77 3.46 17.79 -1.77
CA SER A 77 3.18 19.05 -2.45
C SER A 77 4.32 20.01 -2.14
N THR A 78 4.61 20.93 -3.05
CA THR A 78 5.61 22.01 -2.84
C THR A 78 4.96 23.35 -2.51
N VAL A 79 3.64 23.40 -2.45
CA VAL A 79 2.85 24.59 -2.09
C VAL A 79 1.73 24.19 -1.14
N ASP A 80 1.13 25.16 -0.46
CA ASP A 80 0.04 24.93 0.48
C ASP A 80 -1.14 24.21 -0.18
N VAL A 81 -1.66 23.22 0.54
CA VAL A 81 -2.78 22.39 0.14
C VAL A 81 -3.85 22.47 1.21
N SER A 82 -5.10 22.75 0.82
CA SER A 82 -6.22 22.82 1.75
C SER A 82 -7.36 21.93 1.28
N GLY A 83 -7.90 21.11 2.19
CA GLY A 83 -9.08 20.28 1.94
C GLY A 83 -8.92 19.23 0.83
N ARG A 84 -7.69 18.80 0.52
CA ARG A 84 -7.44 17.68 -0.40
C ARG A 84 -7.31 16.37 0.36
N GLU A 85 -7.76 15.29 -0.28
CA GLU A 85 -7.73 13.95 0.30
C GLU A 85 -6.74 13.07 -0.45
N ALA A 86 -5.95 12.29 0.29
CA ALA A 86 -5.21 11.16 -0.27
C ALA A 86 -6.05 9.89 -0.08
N VAL A 87 -6.47 9.29 -1.19
CA VAL A 87 -7.24 8.05 -1.23
C VAL A 87 -6.28 6.90 -1.46
N VAL A 88 -6.24 5.94 -0.54
CA VAL A 88 -5.41 4.74 -0.65
C VAL A 88 -6.30 3.50 -0.70
N ILE A 89 -6.08 2.65 -1.70
CA ILE A 89 -6.80 1.39 -1.90
C ILE A 89 -5.80 0.26 -1.72
N HIS A 90 -6.05 -0.60 -0.73
CA HIS A 90 -5.29 -1.83 -0.53
C HIS A 90 -5.90 -2.95 -1.36
N LYS A 91 -5.06 -3.73 -2.03
CA LYS A 91 -5.50 -4.86 -2.84
C LYS A 91 -4.64 -6.07 -2.56
N ALA A 92 -5.28 -7.23 -2.54
CA ALA A 92 -4.62 -8.51 -2.40
C ALA A 92 -5.17 -9.52 -3.41
N ALA A 93 -4.31 -10.42 -3.84
CA ALA A 93 -4.67 -11.66 -4.52
C ALA A 93 -4.06 -12.83 -3.72
N VAL A 94 -4.80 -13.94 -3.69
CA VAL A 94 -4.45 -15.10 -2.87
C VAL A 94 -4.41 -16.32 -3.78
N SER A 95 -3.36 -17.11 -3.62
CA SER A 95 -3.17 -18.38 -4.31
C SER A 95 -3.94 -19.52 -3.64
N GLY A 96 -4.17 -20.60 -4.38
CA GLY A 96 -4.76 -21.82 -3.82
C GLY A 96 -3.86 -22.57 -2.84
N VAL A 97 -2.60 -22.16 -2.69
CA VAL A 97 -1.63 -22.75 -1.77
C VAL A 97 -1.42 -21.92 -0.50
N ALA A 98 -1.99 -20.71 -0.44
CA ALA A 98 -1.92 -19.89 0.76
C ALA A 98 -2.57 -20.60 1.96
N ILE A 99 -1.93 -20.51 3.12
CA ILE A 99 -2.40 -21.19 4.33
C ILE A 99 -3.67 -20.49 4.83
N SER A 100 -4.73 -21.25 5.08
CA SER A 100 -5.98 -20.71 5.64
C SER A 100 -5.76 -20.10 7.02
N GLY A 101 -6.30 -18.91 7.25
CA GLY A 101 -6.31 -18.25 8.55
C GLY A 101 -6.41 -16.74 8.44
N SER A 102 -6.25 -16.06 9.57
CA SER A 102 -6.26 -14.61 9.61
C SER A 102 -4.90 -14.05 9.22
N TYR A 103 -4.92 -13.17 8.22
CA TYR A 103 -3.78 -12.35 7.84
C TYR A 103 -4.01 -10.93 8.32
N SER A 104 -2.98 -10.32 8.85
CA SER A 104 -3.02 -8.94 9.35
C SER A 104 -1.77 -8.20 8.93
N ASP A 105 -1.93 -6.89 8.78
CA ASP A 105 -0.84 -5.99 8.46
C ASP A 105 -1.11 -4.62 9.07
N THR A 106 -0.05 -3.85 9.33
CA THR A 106 -0.11 -2.50 9.93
C THR A 106 0.66 -1.52 9.06
N ILE A 107 -0.07 -0.64 8.35
CA ILE A 107 0.54 0.45 7.59
C ILE A 107 0.49 1.74 8.40
N THR A 108 1.66 2.37 8.57
CA THR A 108 1.79 3.67 9.22
C THR A 108 1.87 4.77 8.18
N TYR A 109 0.94 5.73 8.24
CA TYR A 109 0.98 6.97 7.45
C TYR A 109 1.38 8.12 8.36
N GLU A 110 2.38 8.87 7.93
CA GLU A 110 2.90 10.05 8.63
C GLU A 110 2.82 11.21 7.64
N CYS A 111 2.34 12.36 8.13
CA CYS A 111 2.33 13.61 7.38
C CYS A 111 3.24 14.59 8.11
N THR A 112 4.20 15.15 7.40
CA THR A 112 5.11 16.17 7.91
C THR A 112 4.84 17.47 7.17
N ALA A 113 4.87 18.60 7.88
CA ALA A 113 4.88 19.90 7.24
C ALA A 113 6.11 20.03 6.32
N ASN A 114 5.99 20.83 5.26
CA ASN A 114 7.16 21.31 4.52
C ASN A 114 7.98 22.27 5.37
#